data_AF-A0A7C2NP33-F1
#
_entry.id   AF-A0A7C2NP33-F1
#
_cell.length_a   1.000
_cell.length_b   1.000
_cell.length_c   1.000
_cell.angle_alpha   90.00
_cell.angle_beta   90.00
_cell.angle_gamma   90.00
#
_symmetry.space_group_name_H-M   'P 1'
#
loop_
_entity.id
_entity.type
_entity.pdbx_description
1 polymer ?
#
loop_
_entity_poly.entity_id
_entity_poly.type
_entity_poly.pdbx_seq_one_letter_code
_entity_poly.pdbx_strand_id
1 'polypeptide(L)'
;MSEKRHPNLERLFAAADRELAGEEFVALVMQRTTALRRRKLAAVLVAALLAVPVTWLAAGPFVEALLSVTQALLRPLAGSGQGITSPAVLPMNTVGGALALAALAVRAAVRRLFSRGG
;
A
#
# COMPACT_ATOMS: atom_id res chain seq x y z
N MET A 1 -21.52 -66.23 -20.95
CA MET A 1 -21.09 -64.93 -20.39
C MET A 1 -22.33 -64.05 -20.29
N SER A 2 -23.06 -64.12 -19.17
CA SER A 2 -24.27 -63.31 -18.95
C SER A 2 -24.12 -62.68 -17.57
N GLU A 3 -23.58 -61.46 -17.57
CA GLU A 3 -23.57 -60.59 -16.40
C GLU A 3 -25.01 -60.21 -16.09
N LYS A 4 -25.56 -60.86 -15.07
CA LYS A 4 -26.85 -60.51 -14.49
C LYS A 4 -26.73 -59.12 -13.87
N ARG A 5 -27.06 -58.09 -14.65
CA ARG A 5 -27.27 -56.73 -14.12
C ARG A 5 -28.42 -56.80 -13.12
N HIS A 6 -28.09 -56.65 -11.84
CA HIS A 6 -29.10 -56.65 -10.79
C HIS A 6 -29.90 -55.35 -10.89
N PRO A 7 -31.22 -55.41 -11.11
CA PRO A 7 -32.06 -54.22 -11.31
C PRO A 7 -32.10 -53.31 -10.07
N ASN A 8 -31.77 -53.85 -8.90
CA ASN A 8 -31.64 -53.07 -7.67
C ASN A 8 -30.36 -52.23 -7.64
N LEU A 9 -29.28 -52.67 -8.29
CA LEU A 9 -28.06 -51.87 -8.44
C LEU A 9 -28.28 -50.72 -9.43
N GLU A 10 -28.96 -50.96 -10.56
CA GLU A 10 -29.34 -49.89 -11.50
C GLU A 10 -30.24 -48.83 -10.87
N ARG A 11 -31.16 -49.22 -9.98
CA ARG A 11 -31.99 -48.26 -9.22
C ARG A 11 -31.19 -47.43 -8.22
N LEU A 12 -30.15 -48.00 -7.60
CA LEU A 12 -29.25 -47.28 -6.70
C LEU A 12 -28.35 -46.30 -7.47
N PHE A 13 -27.84 -46.69 -8.63
CA PHE A 13 -27.10 -45.79 -9.52
C PHE A 13 -27.98 -44.70 -10.14
N ALA A 14 -29.23 -45.00 -10.51
CA ALA A 14 -30.19 -44.00 -11.00
C ALA A 14 -30.66 -43.03 -9.89
N ALA A 15 -30.65 -43.46 -8.63
CA ALA A 15 -30.91 -42.60 -7.49
C ALA A 15 -29.70 -41.71 -7.15
N ALA A 16 -28.48 -42.25 -7.28
CA ALA A 16 -27.23 -41.48 -7.15
C ALA A 16 -27.04 -40.46 -8.29
N ASP A 17 -27.48 -40.78 -9.51
CA ASP A 17 -27.54 -39.82 -10.63
C ASP A 17 -28.53 -38.68 -10.37
N ARG A 18 -29.55 -38.87 -9.51
CA ARG A 18 -30.41 -37.76 -9.05
C ARG A 18 -29.77 -36.91 -7.95
N GLU A 19 -28.72 -37.41 -7.30
CA GLU A 19 -27.89 -36.65 -6.36
C GLU A 19 -26.93 -35.67 -7.10
N LEU A 20 -26.99 -35.64 -8.44
CA LEU A 20 -26.55 -34.53 -9.30
C LEU A 20 -27.31 -33.21 -9.06
N ALA A 21 -28.19 -33.14 -8.05
CA ALA A 21 -28.56 -31.88 -7.36
C ALA A 21 -27.32 -31.06 -6.92
N GLY A 22 -26.14 -31.68 -6.92
CA GLY A 22 -24.84 -31.01 -6.88
C GLY A 22 -24.64 -29.93 -7.96
N GLU A 23 -25.16 -30.07 -9.18
CA GLU A 23 -24.96 -29.03 -10.22
C GLU A 23 -25.74 -27.75 -9.94
N GLU A 24 -27.01 -27.85 -9.53
CA GLU A 24 -27.80 -26.67 -9.15
C GLU A 24 -27.26 -26.02 -7.87
N PHE A 25 -26.84 -26.83 -6.89
CA PHE A 25 -26.20 -26.35 -5.68
C PHE A 25 -24.86 -25.65 -5.97
N VAL A 26 -24.01 -26.27 -6.80
CA VAL A 26 -22.72 -25.69 -7.25
C VAL A 26 -22.97 -24.43 -8.06
N ALA A 27 -23.95 -24.42 -8.96
CA ALA A 27 -24.33 -23.24 -9.73
C ALA A 27 -24.74 -22.09 -8.80
N LEU A 28 -25.56 -22.36 -7.77
CA LEU A 28 -26.04 -21.35 -6.82
C LEU A 28 -24.91 -20.83 -5.90
N VAL A 29 -24.02 -21.70 -5.43
CA VAL A 29 -22.82 -21.32 -4.66
C VAL A 29 -21.85 -20.51 -5.52
N MET A 30 -21.62 -20.92 -6.77
CA MET A 30 -20.82 -20.17 -7.74
C MET A 30 -21.46 -18.82 -8.09
N GLN A 31 -22.78 -18.74 -8.21
CA GLN A 31 -23.49 -17.48 -8.47
C GLN A 31 -23.34 -16.49 -7.30
N ARG A 32 -23.50 -16.98 -6.06
CA ARG A 32 -23.34 -16.12 -4.88
C ARG A 32 -21.90 -15.65 -4.70
N THR A 33 -20.92 -16.52 -4.91
CA THR A 33 -19.49 -16.18 -4.79
C THR A 33 -19.02 -15.28 -5.93
N THR A 34 -19.47 -15.49 -7.17
CA THR A 34 -19.15 -14.61 -8.31
C THR A 34 -19.79 -13.23 -8.18
N ALA A 35 -21.03 -13.14 -7.65
CA ALA A 35 -21.67 -11.85 -7.37
C ALA A 35 -20.90 -11.03 -6.32
N LEU A 36 -20.43 -11.68 -5.24
CA LEU A 36 -19.57 -11.03 -4.25
C LEU A 36 -18.22 -10.59 -4.84
N ARG A 37 -17.59 -11.45 -5.66
CA ARG A 37 -16.33 -11.13 -6.33
C ARG A 37 -16.48 -9.96 -7.30
N ARG A 38 -17.57 -9.92 -8.09
CA ARG A 38 -17.90 -8.82 -9.00
C ARG A 38 -18.19 -7.52 -8.23
N ARG A 39 -18.92 -7.58 -7.12
CA ARG A 39 -19.14 -6.41 -6.24
C ARG A 39 -17.83 -5.88 -5.67
N LYS A 40 -16.93 -6.75 -5.21
CA LYS A 40 -15.61 -6.33 -4.71
C LYS A 40 -14.77 -5.70 -5.82
N LEU A 41 -14.75 -6.29 -7.02
CA LEU A 41 -14.07 -5.71 -8.19
C LEU A 41 -14.64 -4.35 -8.58
N ALA A 42 -15.97 -4.22 -8.62
CA ALA A 42 -16.64 -2.96 -8.90
C ALA A 42 -16.32 -1.91 -7.82
N ALA A 43 -16.34 -2.28 -6.53
CA ALA A 43 -15.99 -1.37 -5.44
C ALA A 43 -14.53 -0.91 -5.53
N VAL A 44 -13.60 -1.81 -5.86
CA VAL A 44 -12.18 -1.46 -6.06
C VAL A 44 -12.01 -0.54 -7.27
N LEU A 45 -12.69 -0.82 -8.39
CA LEU A 45 -12.64 0.03 -9.57
C LEU A 45 -13.21 1.43 -9.30
N VAL A 46 -14.34 1.52 -8.60
CA VAL A 46 -14.94 2.80 -8.19
C VAL A 46 -14.01 3.53 -7.22
N ALA A 47 -13.43 2.84 -6.24
CA ALA A 47 -12.48 3.44 -5.31
C ALA A 47 -11.23 3.96 -6.04
N ALA A 48 -10.69 3.20 -7.00
CA ALA A 48 -9.55 3.63 -7.81
C ALA A 48 -9.92 4.82 -8.70
N LEU A 49 -11.11 4.81 -9.31
CA LEU A 49 -11.60 5.91 -10.13
C LEU A 49 -11.80 7.20 -9.32
N LEU A 50 -12.30 7.08 -8.09
CA LEU A 50 -12.49 8.21 -7.17
C LEU A 50 -11.19 8.65 -6.50
N ALA A 51 -10.20 7.77 -6.36
CA ALA A 51 -8.91 8.13 -5.79
C ALA A 51 -8.21 9.19 -6.64
N VAL A 52 -8.29 9.11 -7.98
CA VAL A 52 -7.64 10.07 -8.89
C VAL A 52 -8.08 11.52 -8.67
N PRO A 53 -9.38 11.89 -8.70
CA PRO A 53 -9.80 13.25 -8.45
C PRO A 53 -9.58 13.68 -6.99
N VAL A 54 -9.68 12.75 -6.03
CA VAL A 54 -9.44 13.05 -4.61
C VAL A 54 -7.97 13.39 -4.36
N THR A 55 -7.04 12.62 -4.92
CA THR A 55 -5.61 12.93 -4.82
C THR A 55 -5.25 14.19 -5.58
N TRP A 56 -5.89 14.45 -6.73
CA TRP A 56 -5.72 15.70 -7.46
C TRP A 56 -6.14 16.94 -6.65
N LEU A 57 -7.32 16.89 -6.02
CA LEU A 57 -7.81 17.97 -5.15
C LEU A 57 -6.94 18.15 -3.90
N ALA A 58 -6.48 17.04 -3.31
CA ALA A 58 -5.62 17.07 -2.12
C ALA A 58 -4.16 17.46 -2.44
N ALA A 59 -3.73 17.33 -3.70
CA ALA A 59 -2.35 17.64 -4.09
C ALA A 59 -2.00 19.12 -3.90
N GLY A 60 -2.93 20.04 -4.17
CA GLY A 60 -2.73 21.47 -3.98
C GLY A 60 -2.25 21.85 -2.57
N PRO A 61 -3.06 21.63 -1.52
CA PRO A 61 -2.67 21.97 -0.15
C PRO A 61 -1.45 21.17 0.33
N PHE A 62 -1.28 19.93 -0.14
CA PHE A 62 -0.11 19.13 0.22
C PHE A 62 1.19 19.70 -0.38
N VAL A 63 1.15 20.17 -1.62
CA VAL A 63 2.28 20.83 -2.28
C VAL A 63 2.61 22.15 -1.59
N GLU A 64 1.60 22.97 -1.23
CA GLU A 64 1.82 24.22 -0.49
C GLU A 64 2.41 23.96 0.91
N ALA A 65 1.94 22.94 1.61
CA ALA A 65 2.51 22.51 2.89
C ALA A 65 3.97 22.05 2.72
N LEU A 66 4.28 21.29 1.67
CA LEU A 66 5.64 20.85 1.40
C LEU A 66 6.57 22.02 1.01
N LEU A 67 6.06 22.98 0.24
CA LEU A 67 6.79 24.21 -0.12
C LEU A 67 7.07 25.09 1.11
N SER A 68 6.09 25.25 2.00
CA SER A 68 6.29 26.03 3.23
C SER A 68 7.28 25.37 4.18
N VAL A 69 7.26 24.03 4.30
CA VAL A 69 8.27 23.29 5.07
C VAL A 69 9.66 23.43 4.45
N THR A 70 9.80 23.27 3.14
CA THR A 70 11.10 23.42 2.47
C THR A 70 11.63 24.85 2.55
N GLN A 71 10.78 25.87 2.42
CA GLN A 71 11.16 27.27 2.63
C GLN A 71 11.60 27.54 4.08
N ALA A 72 10.91 26.95 5.06
CA ALA A 72 11.31 27.06 6.46
C ALA A 72 12.67 26.40 6.71
N LEU A 73 12.95 25.27 6.07
CA LEU A 73 14.23 24.58 6.17
C LEU A 73 15.37 25.33 5.48
N LEU A 74 15.10 26.01 4.36
CA LEU A 74 16.08 26.83 3.64
C LEU A 74 16.28 28.22 4.28
N ARG A 75 15.45 28.58 5.26
CA ARG A 75 15.56 29.87 5.94
C ARG A 75 16.90 29.96 6.67
N PRO A 76 17.70 31.01 6.41
CA PRO A 76 18.99 31.13 7.05
C PRO A 76 18.86 31.45 8.54
N LEU A 77 19.68 30.80 9.38
CA LEU A 77 19.62 30.98 10.84
C LEU A 77 20.27 32.28 11.31
N ALA A 78 21.34 32.71 10.63
CA ALA A 78 22.02 33.99 10.85
C ALA A 78 21.97 34.83 9.57
N GLY A 79 21.87 36.16 9.73
CA GLY A 79 21.93 37.11 8.61
C GLY A 79 23.15 36.83 7.75
N SER A 80 22.98 36.82 6.42
CA SER A 80 24.04 36.55 5.45
C SER A 80 25.15 37.59 5.60
N GLY A 81 26.11 37.31 6.48
CA GLY A 81 27.22 38.20 6.78
C GLY A 81 27.97 38.51 5.49
N GLN A 82 28.08 39.80 5.15
CA GLN A 82 28.95 40.27 4.09
C GLN A 82 30.39 39.97 4.51
N GLY A 83 30.96 38.88 3.98
CA GLY A 83 32.31 38.45 4.31
C GLY A 83 32.74 37.19 3.57
N ILE A 84 34.04 37.09 3.32
CA ILE A 84 34.72 36.07 2.50
C ILE A 84 34.55 34.63 3.07
N THR A 85 34.11 34.52 4.33
CA THR A 85 33.77 33.25 5.02
C THR A 85 32.36 32.72 4.72
N SER A 86 31.54 33.51 4.01
CA SER A 86 30.15 33.17 3.67
C SER A 86 29.97 31.85 2.88
N PRO A 87 30.78 31.51 1.85
CA PRO A 87 30.56 30.31 1.03
C PRO A 87 30.62 28.99 1.78
N ALA A 88 31.51 28.88 2.77
CA ALA A 88 31.79 27.63 3.48
C ALA A 88 30.73 27.31 4.55
N VAL A 89 30.10 28.33 5.14
CA VAL A 89 29.14 28.17 6.24
C VAL A 89 27.68 28.20 5.74
N LEU A 90 27.43 28.69 4.52
CA LEU A 90 26.11 28.75 3.89
C LEU A 90 25.28 27.45 3.94
N PRO A 91 25.81 26.26 3.61
CA PRO A 91 25.00 25.04 3.67
C PRO A 91 24.63 24.62 5.10
N MET A 92 25.42 25.03 6.10
CA MET A 92 25.16 24.79 7.53
C MET A 92 24.33 25.92 8.17
N ASN A 93 24.26 27.08 7.51
CA ASN A 93 23.50 28.26 7.95
C ASN A 93 22.03 28.18 7.53
N THR A 94 21.46 26.98 7.37
CA THR A 94 20.03 26.77 7.12
C THR A 94 19.46 25.81 8.16
N VAL A 95 18.19 25.97 8.53
CA VAL A 95 17.53 25.08 9.51
C VAL A 95 17.63 23.62 9.06
N GLY A 96 17.50 23.37 7.76
CA GLY A 96 17.69 22.05 7.16
C GLY A 96 19.13 21.52 7.29
N GLY A 97 20.13 22.37 7.05
CA GLY A 97 21.54 22.01 7.24
C GLY A 97 21.88 21.64 8.69
N ALA A 98 21.39 22.43 9.65
CA ALA A 98 21.56 22.15 11.08
C ALA A 98 20.90 20.82 11.50
N LEU A 99 19.68 20.56 11.03
CA LEU A 99 18.96 19.30 11.28
C LEU A 99 19.65 18.10 10.64
N ALA A 100 20.16 18.24 9.41
CA ALA A 100 20.89 17.17 8.73
C ALA A 100 22.17 16.79 9.48
N LEU A 101 22.90 17.77 10.01
CA LEU A 101 24.09 17.53 10.83
C LEU A 101 23.75 16.87 12.15
N ALA A 102 22.68 17.31 12.82
CA ALA A 102 22.21 16.68 14.05
C ALA A 102 21.82 15.21 13.81
N ALA A 103 21.09 14.93 12.73
CA ALA A 103 20.71 13.56 12.36
C ALA A 103 21.93 12.69 12.03
N LEU A 104 22.94 13.26 11.36
CA LEU A 104 24.17 12.55 11.02
C LEU A 104 25.04 12.28 12.26
N ALA A 105 25.09 13.23 13.20
CA ALA A 105 25.75 13.06 14.50
C ALA A 105 25.07 11.98 15.34
N VAL A 106 23.73 11.97 15.42
CA VAL A 106 22.96 10.91 16.09
C VAL A 106 23.21 9.57 15.43
N ARG A 107 23.15 9.49 14.09
CA ARG A 107 23.42 8.25 13.35
C ARG A 107 24.84 7.73 13.59
N ALA A 108 25.83 8.62 13.66
CA ALA A 108 27.21 8.26 13.96
C ALA A 108 27.39 7.78 15.41
N ALA A 109 26.72 8.41 16.37
CA ALA A 109 26.72 7.99 17.78
C ALA A 109 26.06 6.62 17.96
N VAL A 110 24.91 6.41 17.33
CA VAL A 110 24.20 5.12 17.30
C VAL A 110 25.09 4.04 16.68
N ARG A 111 25.71 4.29 15.52
CA ARG A 111 26.65 3.35 14.90
C ARG A 111 27.83 3.00 15.80
N ARG A 112 28.40 3.98 16.50
CA ARG A 112 29.50 3.76 17.46
C ARG A 112 29.08 2.94 18.69
N LEU A 113 27.86 3.13 19.18
CA LEU A 113 27.31 2.35 20.30
C LEU A 113 27.10 0.89 19.89
N PHE A 114 26.53 0.64 18.71
CA PHE A 114 26.28 -0.71 18.22
C PHE A 114 27.53 -1.42 17.66
N SER A 115 28.59 -0.71 17.28
CA SER A 115 29.84 -1.33 16.82
C SER A 115 30.83 -1.69 17.95
N ARG A 116 30.55 -1.30 19.20
CA ARG A 116 31.40 -1.60 20.38
C ARG A 116 30.88 -2.75 21.25
N GLY A 117 29.72 -3.31 20.92
CA GLY A 117 29.08 -4.40 21.66
C GLY A 117 29.15 -5.77 20.96
N GLY A 118 30.06 -5.95 20.00
CA GLY A 118 30.33 -7.22 19.32
C GLY A 118 31.73 -7.74 19.63
#